data_AF-A0A1J5QB91-F1
#
_entry.id   AF-A0A1J5QB91-F1
#
_cell.length_a   1.000
_cell.length_b   1.000
_cell.length_c   1.000
_cell.angle_alpha   90.00
_cell.angle_beta   90.00
_cell.angle_gamma   90.00
#
_symmetry.space_group_name_H-M   'P 1'
#
loop_
_entity.id
_entity.type
_entity.pdbx_description
1 polymer ?
#
loop_
_entity_poly.entity_id
_entity_poly.type
_entity_poly.pdbx_seq_one_letter_code
_entity_poly.pdbx_strand_id
1 'polypeptide(L)'
;MSHPDNMQRTISAMRPRFIAALAERLVTIRSARAEIAESGPLQRSLLNIQSVAHKTTGVAATLGFEALGKLTARVDVGIEAFLKTPNDTTLHDTLNAAMDQMIAAMMEITAEGETRQTDA
;
A
#
# COMPACT_ATOMS: atom_id res chain seq x y z
N MET A 1 -10.31 5.70 -35.42
CA MET A 1 -9.30 5.19 -34.47
C MET A 1 -9.86 5.37 -33.08
N SER A 2 -10.23 4.27 -32.43
CA SER A 2 -11.00 4.28 -31.19
C SER A 2 -10.10 4.64 -30.00
N HIS A 3 -10.48 5.71 -29.27
CA HIS A 3 -9.87 6.15 -28.00
C HIS A 3 -9.63 5.05 -26.93
N PRO A 4 -10.45 3.98 -26.78
CA PRO A 4 -10.22 2.95 -25.76
C PRO A 4 -8.88 2.18 -25.90
N ASP A 5 -8.40 1.94 -27.12
CA ASP A 5 -7.18 1.15 -27.34
C ASP A 5 -5.91 1.86 -26.86
N ASN A 6 -5.92 3.21 -26.88
CA ASN A 6 -4.78 4.00 -26.40
C ASN A 6 -4.71 4.01 -24.87
N MET A 7 -5.85 4.14 -24.21
CA MET A 7 -5.93 4.12 -22.73
C MET A 7 -5.51 2.76 -22.16
N GLN A 8 -5.96 1.66 -22.77
CA GLN A 8 -5.56 0.32 -22.35
C GLN A 8 -4.05 0.10 -22.46
N ARG A 9 -3.42 0.57 -23.55
CA ARG A 9 -1.96 0.49 -23.73
C ARG A 9 -1.20 1.31 -22.67
N THR A 10 -1.69 2.51 -22.35
CA THR A 10 -1.09 3.33 -21.29
C THR A 10 -1.18 2.64 -19.93
N ILE A 11 -2.35 2.10 -19.57
CA ILE A 11 -2.54 1.36 -18.30
C ILE A 11 -1.61 0.14 -18.24
N SER A 12 -1.53 -0.64 -19.32
CA SER A 12 -0.61 -1.79 -19.41
C SER A 12 0.86 -1.39 -19.23
N ALA A 13 1.28 -0.25 -19.78
CA ALA A 13 2.65 0.26 -19.61
C ALA A 13 2.93 0.86 -18.21
N MET A 14 1.89 1.31 -17.50
CA MET A 14 2.02 1.83 -16.14
C MET A 14 2.08 0.72 -15.08
N ARG A 15 1.41 -0.41 -15.33
CA ARG A 15 1.33 -1.54 -14.38
C ARG A 15 2.69 -2.04 -13.88
N PRO A 16 3.70 -2.33 -14.73
CA PRO A 16 5.01 -2.79 -14.23
C PRO A 16 5.76 -1.71 -13.44
N ARG A 17 5.65 -0.44 -13.83
CA ARG A 17 6.24 0.68 -13.07
C ARG A 17 5.61 0.84 -11.69
N PHE A 18 4.30 0.63 -11.61
CA PHE A 18 3.59 0.64 -10.33
C PHE A 18 4.04 -0.50 -9.43
N ILE A 19 4.21 -1.72 -9.96
CA ILE A 19 4.70 -2.86 -9.18
C ILE A 19 6.12 -2.59 -8.65
N ALA A 20 7.03 -2.05 -9.49
CA ALA A 20 8.37 -1.67 -9.05
C ALA A 20 8.33 -0.62 -7.92
N ALA A 21 7.51 0.43 -8.07
CA ALA A 21 7.31 1.41 -7.02
C ALA A 21 6.65 0.81 -5.76
N LEU A 22 5.83 -0.24 -5.90
CA LEU A 22 5.22 -0.94 -4.78
C LEU A 22 6.26 -1.69 -3.93
N ALA A 23 7.28 -2.27 -4.56
CA ALA A 23 8.39 -2.91 -3.85
C ALA A 23 9.19 -1.89 -3.00
N GLU A 24 9.50 -0.72 -3.54
CA GLU A 24 10.18 0.36 -2.79
C GLU A 24 9.33 0.86 -1.60
N ARG A 25 8.02 1.01 -1.84
CA ARG A 25 7.04 1.39 -0.81
C ARG A 25 6.92 0.33 0.28
N LEU A 26 6.96 -0.95 -0.08
CA LEU A 26 6.92 -2.06 0.86
C LEU A 26 8.12 -2.03 1.80
N VAL A 27 9.33 -1.76 1.29
CA VAL A 27 10.52 -1.55 2.13
C VAL A 27 10.29 -0.42 3.12
N THR A 28 9.79 0.73 2.64
CA THR A 28 9.51 1.90 3.48
C THR A 28 8.52 1.57 4.62
N ILE A 29 7.41 0.90 4.30
CA ILE A 29 6.40 0.52 5.30
C ILE A 29 6.98 -0.46 6.32
N ARG A 30 7.75 -1.47 5.88
CA ARG A 30 8.35 -2.46 6.78
C ARG A 30 9.35 -1.82 7.74
N SER A 31 10.17 -0.88 7.26
CA SER A 31 11.08 -0.11 8.11
C SER A 31 10.34 0.72 9.15
N ALA A 32 9.30 1.46 8.73
CA ALA A 32 8.47 2.24 9.67
C ALA A 32 7.77 1.34 10.70
N ARG A 33 7.35 0.14 10.30
CA ARG A 33 6.72 -0.82 11.21
C ARG A 33 7.70 -1.42 12.21
N ALA A 34 8.94 -1.70 11.79
CA ALA A 34 9.99 -2.15 12.70
C ALA A 34 10.32 -1.07 13.75
N GLU A 35 10.41 0.20 13.33
CA GLU A 35 10.60 1.33 14.24
C GLU A 35 9.46 1.45 15.26
N ILE A 36 8.21 1.29 14.82
CA ILE A 36 7.04 1.27 15.71
C ILE A 36 7.10 0.11 16.71
N ALA A 37 7.54 -1.08 16.27
CA ALA A 37 7.66 -2.24 17.15
C ALA A 37 8.73 -2.07 18.23
N GLU A 38 9.83 -1.36 17.92
CA GLU A 38 10.93 -1.11 18.84
C GLU A 38 10.66 0.04 19.82
N SER A 39 10.13 1.16 19.32
CA SER A 39 10.01 2.42 20.06
C SER A 39 8.57 2.83 20.39
N GLY A 40 7.58 2.03 20.00
CA GLY A 40 6.17 2.40 20.05
C GLY A 40 5.76 3.30 18.88
N PRO A 41 4.47 3.68 18.79
CA PRO A 41 3.93 4.44 17.67
C PRO A 41 4.50 5.87 17.61
N LEU A 42 5.54 6.07 16.80
CA LEU A 42 6.07 7.39 16.48
C LEU A 42 5.20 8.04 15.40
N GLN A 43 4.77 9.28 15.64
CA GLN A 43 3.94 10.04 14.70
C GLN A 43 4.54 10.09 13.29
N ARG A 44 5.86 10.25 13.20
CA ARG A 44 6.58 10.26 11.90
C ARG A 44 6.42 8.93 11.15
N SER A 45 6.57 7.80 11.83
CA SER A 45 6.48 6.47 11.22
C SER A 45 5.05 6.19 10.76
N LEU A 46 4.05 6.59 11.55
CA LEU A 46 2.64 6.53 11.17
C LEU A 46 2.34 7.40 9.93
N LEU A 47 2.80 8.65 9.90
CA LEU A 47 2.60 9.54 8.75
C LEU A 47 3.31 9.03 7.49
N ASN A 48 4.46 8.37 7.63
CA ASN A 48 5.13 7.72 6.49
C ASN A 48 4.28 6.58 5.91
N ILE A 49 3.74 5.71 6.78
CA ILE A 49 2.84 4.62 6.36
C ILE A 49 1.59 5.20 5.70
N GLN A 50 0.98 6.23 6.30
CA GLN A 50 -0.20 6.90 5.76
C GLN A 50 0.05 7.49 4.37
N SER A 51 1.17 8.19 4.17
CA SER A 51 1.56 8.77 2.87
C SER A 51 1.69 7.71 1.79
N VAL A 52 2.27 6.56 2.11
CA VAL A 52 2.39 5.43 1.18
C VAL A 52 1.01 4.82 0.87
N ALA A 53 0.19 4.61 1.91
CA ALA A 53 -1.16 4.09 1.77
C ALA A 53 -2.01 4.99 0.87
N HIS A 54 -2.03 6.30 1.13
CA HIS A 54 -2.75 7.30 0.35
C HIS A 54 -2.37 7.28 -1.14
N LYS A 55 -1.06 7.33 -1.44
CA LYS A 55 -0.56 7.28 -2.83
C LYS A 55 -0.90 5.98 -3.54
N THR A 56 -0.94 4.87 -2.80
CA THR A 56 -1.25 3.56 -3.36
C THR A 56 -2.74 3.42 -3.65
N THR A 57 -3.61 3.88 -2.75
CA THR A 57 -5.06 3.92 -2.94
C THR A 57 -5.45 4.62 -4.24
N GLY A 58 -4.87 5.80 -4.52
CA GLY A 58 -5.25 6.63 -5.67
C GLY A 58 -4.95 6.02 -7.03
N VAL A 59 -4.02 5.06 -7.12
CA VAL A 59 -3.60 4.47 -8.40
C VAL A 59 -3.91 2.97 -8.51
N ALA A 60 -4.13 2.27 -7.39
CA ALA A 60 -4.30 0.82 -7.37
C ALA A 60 -5.52 0.36 -8.17
N ALA A 61 -6.69 1.01 -7.99
CA ALA A 61 -7.92 0.65 -8.69
C ALA A 61 -7.79 0.79 -10.21
N THR A 62 -7.21 1.91 -10.68
CA THR A 62 -6.98 2.20 -12.11
C THR A 62 -6.09 1.16 -12.79
N LEU A 63 -5.21 0.50 -12.02
CA LEU A 63 -4.26 -0.49 -12.53
C LEU A 63 -4.70 -1.94 -12.30
N GLY A 64 -5.95 -2.15 -11.84
CA GLY A 64 -6.53 -3.47 -11.62
C GLY A 64 -6.20 -4.11 -10.26
N PHE A 65 -5.70 -3.33 -9.29
CA PHE A 65 -5.38 -3.79 -7.94
C PHE A 65 -6.42 -3.30 -6.92
N GLU A 66 -7.71 -3.55 -7.20
CA GLU A 66 -8.81 -3.03 -6.38
C GLU A 66 -8.75 -3.49 -4.91
N ALA A 67 -8.39 -4.76 -4.68
CA ALA A 67 -8.23 -5.30 -3.33
C ALA A 67 -7.15 -4.56 -2.53
N LEU A 68 -5.99 -4.31 -3.15
CA LEU A 68 -4.91 -3.51 -2.55
C LEU A 68 -5.40 -2.09 -2.24
N GLY A 69 -6.11 -1.45 -3.17
CA GLY A 69 -6.65 -0.10 -2.98
C GLY A 69 -7.59 0.01 -1.77
N LYS A 70 -8.42 -1.02 -1.53
CA LYS A 70 -9.30 -1.08 -0.35
C LYS A 70 -8.50 -1.23 0.95
N LEU A 71 -7.47 -2.07 0.95
CA LEU A 71 -6.59 -2.27 2.10
C LEU A 71 -5.80 -1.00 2.44
N THR A 72 -5.24 -0.33 1.44
CA THR A 72 -4.50 0.92 1.65
C THR A 72 -5.41 2.05 2.11
N ALA A 73 -6.63 2.16 1.59
CA ALA A 73 -7.61 3.13 2.07
C ALA A 73 -7.98 2.90 3.54
N ARG A 74 -8.14 1.64 3.96
CA ARG A 74 -8.42 1.29 5.36
C ARG A 74 -7.27 1.68 6.28
N VAL A 75 -6.02 1.47 5.86
CA VAL A 75 -4.84 1.89 6.64
C VAL A 75 -4.74 3.42 6.71
N ASP A 76 -4.99 4.13 5.61
CA ASP A 76 -4.96 5.60 5.57
C ASP A 76 -5.95 6.20 6.60
N VAL A 77 -7.21 5.78 6.52
CA VAL A 77 -8.26 6.22 7.46
C VAL A 77 -7.98 5.75 8.89
N GLY A 78 -7.47 4.52 9.06
CA GLY A 78 -7.14 3.97 10.38
C GLY A 78 -6.04 4.75 11.09
N ILE A 79 -5.01 5.19 10.37
CA ILE A 79 -3.94 6.04 10.93
C ILE A 79 -4.50 7.40 11.30
N GLU A 80 -5.32 8.02 10.44
CA GLU A 80 -5.95 9.30 10.76
C GLU A 80 -6.80 9.23 12.05
N ALA A 81 -7.57 8.15 12.20
CA ALA A 81 -8.36 7.91 13.41
C ALA A 81 -7.45 7.69 14.63
N PHE A 82 -6.41 6.85 14.50
CA PHE A 82 -5.49 6.57 15.60
C PHE A 82 -4.78 7.83 16.11
N LEU A 83 -4.38 8.73 15.22
CA LEU A 83 -3.76 10.00 15.60
C LEU A 83 -4.71 10.92 16.38
N LYS A 84 -6.02 10.81 16.17
CA LYS A 84 -7.04 11.57 16.92
C LYS A 84 -7.36 10.93 18.27
N THR A 85 -7.30 9.60 18.36
CA THR A 85 -7.66 8.82 19.56
C THR A 85 -6.63 7.72 19.85
N PRO A 86 -5.39 8.07 20.24
CA PRO A 86 -4.28 7.11 20.35
C PRO A 86 -4.43 6.08 21.48
N ASN A 87 -5.32 6.31 22.45
CA ASN A 87 -5.57 5.43 23.58
C ASN A 87 -6.68 4.39 23.32
N ASP A 88 -7.29 4.38 22.14
CA ASP A 88 -8.29 3.38 21.76
C ASP A 88 -7.60 2.07 21.34
N THR A 89 -7.63 1.08 22.21
CA THR A 89 -6.99 -0.22 22.00
C THR A 89 -7.66 -1.02 20.88
N THR A 90 -8.99 -0.89 20.71
CA THR A 90 -9.71 -1.59 19.64
C THR A 90 -9.33 -1.02 18.28
N LEU A 91 -9.20 0.30 18.19
CA LEU A 91 -8.71 0.98 17.00
C LEU A 91 -7.26 0.59 16.69
N HIS A 92 -6.40 0.50 17.70
CA HIS A 92 -5.01 0.09 17.55
C HIS A 92 -4.90 -1.33 16.96
N ASP A 93 -5.64 -2.30 17.51
CA ASP A 93 -5.64 -3.68 17.01
C ASP A 93 -6.20 -3.78 15.58
N THR A 94 -7.27 -3.02 15.31
CA THR A 94 -7.88 -2.94 13.97
C THR A 94 -6.90 -2.36 12.95
N LEU A 95 -6.15 -1.32 13.31
CA LEU A 95 -5.14 -0.70 12.46
C LEU A 95 -3.97 -1.67 12.22
N ASN A 96 -3.48 -2.35 13.26
CA ASN A 96 -2.41 -3.35 13.12
C ASN A 96 -2.79 -4.47 12.15
N ALA A 97 -3.99 -5.04 12.30
CA ALA A 97 -4.49 -6.07 11.38
C ALA A 97 -4.64 -5.55 9.94
N ALA A 98 -5.07 -4.29 9.76
CA ALA A 98 -5.16 -3.69 8.42
C ALA A 98 -3.77 -3.49 7.78
N MET A 99 -2.77 -3.08 8.56
CA MET A 99 -1.38 -2.97 8.09
C MET A 99 -0.79 -4.32 7.70
N ASP A 100 -1.06 -5.38 8.48
CA ASP A 100 -0.67 -6.76 8.13
C ASP A 100 -1.23 -7.19 6.78
N GLN A 101 -2.53 -7.02 6.57
CA GLN A 101 -3.19 -7.39 5.32
C GLN A 101 -2.65 -6.58 4.14
N MET A 102 -2.44 -5.28 4.31
CA MET A 102 -1.85 -4.43 3.27
C MET A 102 -0.44 -4.89 2.90
N ILE A 103 0.42 -5.16 3.88
CA ILE A 103 1.80 -5.63 3.65
C ILE A 103 1.81 -6.97 2.94
N ALA A 104 0.97 -7.92 3.37
CA ALA A 104 0.85 -9.23 2.74
C ALA A 104 0.43 -9.11 1.26
N ALA A 105 -0.59 -8.30 0.97
CA ALA A 105 -1.04 -8.07 -0.41
C ALA A 105 0.03 -7.40 -1.27
N MET A 106 0.78 -6.44 -0.73
CA MET A 106 1.90 -5.82 -1.44
C MET A 106 2.98 -6.85 -1.78
N MET A 107 3.35 -7.72 -0.83
CA MET A 107 4.34 -8.79 -1.04
C MET A 107 3.93 -9.76 -2.14
N GLU A 108 2.67 -10.20 -2.12
CA GLU A 108 2.10 -11.10 -3.13
C GLU A 108 2.17 -10.47 -4.54
N ILE A 109 1.71 -9.22 -4.67
CA ILE A 109 1.74 -8.49 -5.96
C ILE A 109 3.17 -8.30 -6.47
N THR A 110 4.13 -7.98 -5.59
CA THR A 110 5.52 -7.81 -6.01
C THR A 110 6.17 -9.12 -6.42
N ALA A 111 5.90 -10.22 -5.71
CA ALA A 111 6.45 -11.54 -6.04
C ALA A 111 5.90 -12.08 -7.38
N GLU A 112 4.61 -11.87 -7.65
CA GLU A 112 4.02 -12.20 -8.95
C GLU A 112 4.62 -11.36 -10.09
N GLY A 113 4.91 -10.09 -9.81
CA GLY A 113 5.50 -9.16 -10.77
C GLY A 113 6.91 -9.56 -11.19
N GLU A 114 7.74 -9.97 -10.23
CA GLU A 114 9.10 -10.47 -10.46
C GLU A 114 9.10 -11.76 -11.29
N THR A 115 8.22 -12.72 -10.93
CA THR A 115 8.12 -14.02 -11.63
C THR A 115 7.76 -13.85 -13.11
N ARG A 116 6.84 -12.94 -13.44
CA ARG A 116 6.44 -12.67 -14.84
C ARG A 116 7.49 -11.89 -15.65
N GLN A 117 8.49 -11.30 -14.99
CA GLN A 117 9.56 -10.55 -15.65
C GLN A 117 10.75 -11.43 -16.04
N THR A 118 10.92 -12.59 -15.38
CA THR A 118 11.93 -13.60 -15.73
C THR A 118 11.51 -14.54 -16.87
N ASP A 119 10.20 -14.64 -17.16
CA ASP A 119 9.64 -15.53 -18.20
C ASP A 119 9.40 -14.83 -19.57
N ALA A 120 9.74 -13.55 -19.70
CA ALA A 120 9.52 -12.71 -20.90
C ALA A 120 10.84 -12.24 -21.52
#